data_AF-A0A6B3HYS3-F1
#
_entry.id   AF-A0A6B3HYS3-F1
#
_cell.length_a   1.000
_cell.length_b   1.000
_cell.length_c   1.000
_cell.angle_alpha   90.00
_cell.angle_beta   90.00
_cell.angle_gamma   90.00
#
_symmetry.space_group_name_H-M   'P 1'
#
loop_
_entity.id
_entity.type
_entity.pdbx_description
1 polymer ?
#
loop_
_entity_poly.entity_id
_entity_poly.type
_entity_poly.pdbx_seq_one_letter_code
_entity_poly.pdbx_strand_id
1 'polypeptide(L)'
;LVETGHPAVTVEAVKLAEDRSGDVIVRLYESAGGRAGARLTVSFPVVRAQITDLLERPLHPAVTDDRGLVLELRPFQILTVRLTPA
;
A
#
# COMPACT_ATOMS: atom_id res chain seq x y z
N LEU A 1 9.81 -8.72 -0.89
CA LEU A 1 9.36 -7.60 -1.74
C LEU A 1 8.47 -6.63 -0.98
N VAL A 2 7.43 -7.10 -0.27
CA VAL A 2 6.47 -6.26 0.46
C VAL A 2 6.10 -6.92 1.79
N GLU A 3 6.07 -6.17 2.90
CA GLU A 3 5.67 -6.65 4.24
C GLU A 3 4.82 -5.60 4.98
N THR A 4 3.86 -6.03 5.82
CA THR A 4 2.88 -5.13 6.48
C THR A 4 3.06 -4.95 7.99
N GLY A 5 3.78 -5.86 8.65
CA GLY A 5 4.06 -5.79 10.08
C GLY A 5 2.86 -5.89 11.03
N HIS A 6 1.66 -6.21 10.53
CA HIS A 6 0.44 -6.34 11.35
C HIS A 6 -0.40 -7.55 10.90
N PRO A 7 -0.77 -8.48 11.80
CA PRO A 7 -1.42 -9.74 11.43
C PRO A 7 -2.82 -9.58 10.83
N ALA A 8 -3.52 -8.47 11.14
CA ALA A 8 -4.83 -8.17 10.55
C ALA A 8 -4.76 -7.51 9.16
N VAL A 9 -3.56 -7.15 8.67
CA VAL A 9 -3.41 -6.48 7.36
C VAL A 9 -2.71 -7.41 6.40
N THR A 10 -3.49 -7.92 5.45
CA THR A 10 -3.04 -8.90 4.45
C THR A 10 -2.69 -8.19 3.16
N VAL A 11 -1.60 -8.60 2.51
CA VAL A 11 -1.31 -8.22 1.12
C VAL A 11 -2.16 -9.09 0.21
N GLU A 12 -3.14 -8.49 -0.45
CA GLU A 12 -4.03 -9.17 -1.39
C GLU A 12 -3.36 -9.34 -2.76
N ALA A 13 -2.66 -8.29 -3.23
CA ALA A 13 -2.00 -8.31 -4.53
C ALA A 13 -0.77 -7.40 -4.57
N VAL A 14 0.22 -7.82 -5.35
CA VAL A 14 1.35 -7.00 -5.80
C VAL A 14 1.45 -7.16 -7.31
N LYS A 15 1.37 -6.05 -8.05
CA LYS A 15 1.40 -6.06 -9.52
C LYS A 15 2.02 -4.78 -10.07
N LEU A 16 2.32 -4.76 -11.37
CA LEU A 16 2.63 -3.53 -12.06
C LEU A 16 1.35 -2.71 -12.32
N ALA A 17 1.50 -1.40 -12.39
CA ALA A 17 0.42 -0.49 -12.80
C ALA A 17 0.01 -0.77 -14.26
N GLU A 18 -1.29 -0.67 -14.55
CA GLU A 18 -1.84 -0.99 -15.88
C GLU A 18 -1.41 0.01 -16.95
N ASP A 19 -1.05 1.23 -16.54
CA ASP A 19 -0.59 2.30 -17.43
C ASP A 19 0.83 2.07 -17.97
N ARG A 20 1.47 0.96 -17.62
CA ARG A 20 2.85 0.59 -18.02
C ARG A 20 3.91 1.61 -17.58
N SER A 21 3.62 2.41 -16.56
CA SER A 21 4.60 3.31 -15.94
C SER A 21 5.81 2.60 -15.33
N GLY A 22 5.66 1.31 -15.01
CA GLY A 22 6.62 0.58 -14.19
C GLY A 22 6.39 0.74 -12.69
N ASP A 23 5.38 1.52 -12.29
CA ASP A 23 4.97 1.63 -10.89
C ASP A 23 4.43 0.30 -10.36
N VAL A 24 4.61 0.08 -9.07
CA VAL A 24 4.13 -1.10 -8.35
C VAL A 24 2.85 -0.75 -7.60
N ILE A 25 1.79 -1.53 -7.83
CA ILE A 25 0.53 -1.47 -7.09
C ILE A 25 0.55 -2.55 -6.01
N VAL A 26 0.32 -2.14 -4.77
CA VAL A 26 0.11 -3.01 -3.62
C VAL A 26 -1.32 -2.83 -3.14
N ARG A 27 -2.09 -3.91 -3.14
CA ARG A 27 -3.43 -3.94 -2.55
C ARG A 27 -3.39 -4.64 -1.21
N LEU A 28 -3.92 -3.98 -0.19
CA LEU A 28 -3.99 -4.47 1.17
C LEU A 28 -5.45 -4.60 1.60
N TYR A 29 -5.71 -5.57 2.47
CA TYR A 29 -7.01 -5.82 3.05
C TYR A 29 -6.92 -6.01 4.55
N GLU A 30 -7.82 -5.35 5.30
CA GLU A 30 -8.02 -5.58 6.72
C GLU A 30 -8.92 -6.81 6.94
N SER A 31 -8.38 -7.87 7.53
CA SER A 31 -9.02 -9.19 7.57
C SER A 31 -9.72 -9.55 8.88
N ALA A 32 -9.58 -8.74 9.94
CA ALA A 32 -10.11 -9.04 11.26
C ALA A 32 -11.39 -8.27 11.62
N GLY A 33 -11.87 -7.36 10.75
CA GLY A 33 -13.07 -6.55 10.99
C GLY A 33 -12.84 -5.42 11.99
N GLY A 34 -11.57 -5.02 12.20
CA GLY A 34 -11.16 -4.00 13.17
C GLY A 34 -10.51 -2.79 12.51
N ARG A 35 -10.16 -1.78 13.32
CA ARG A 35 -9.19 -0.78 12.89
C ARG A 35 -7.79 -1.35 13.06
N ALA A 36 -6.94 -1.19 12.05
CA ALA A 36 -5.57 -1.69 12.09
C ALA A 36 -4.58 -0.62 11.63
N GLY A 37 -3.57 -0.35 12.46
CA GLY A 37 -2.39 0.41 12.08
C GLY A 37 -1.30 -0.55 11.60
N ALA A 38 -0.78 -0.32 10.39
CA ALA A 38 0.23 -1.17 9.78
C ALA A 38 1.37 -0.35 9.17
N ARG A 39 2.53 -0.99 9.03
CA ARG A 39 3.69 -0.41 8.37
C ARG A 39 4.02 -1.21 7.14
N LEU A 40 3.80 -0.61 5.98
CA LEU A 40 4.18 -1.21 4.72
C LEU A 40 5.64 -0.90 4.43
N THR A 41 6.45 -1.96 4.40
CA THR A 41 7.86 -1.89 3.99
C THR A 41 8.03 -2.59 2.65
N VAL A 42 8.99 -2.09 1.86
CA VAL A 42 9.34 -2.67 0.56
C VAL A 42 10.84 -2.81 0.44
N SER A 43 11.29 -3.83 -0.28
CA SER A 43 12.71 -4.17 -0.42
C SER A 43 13.38 -3.50 -1.63
N PHE A 44 12.81 -2.41 -2.13
CA PHE A 44 13.31 -1.62 -3.25
C PHE A 44 13.13 -0.13 -2.96
N PRO A 45 13.98 0.75 -3.51
CA PRO A 45 13.88 2.19 -3.27
C PRO A 45 12.60 2.75 -3.90
N VAL A 46 11.92 3.64 -3.17
CA VAL A 46 10.68 4.29 -3.61
C VAL A 46 10.88 5.80 -3.59
N VAL A 47 10.64 6.46 -4.72
CA VAL A 47 10.70 7.93 -4.83
C VAL A 47 9.35 8.58 -4.59
N ARG A 48 8.25 7.84 -4.75
CA ARG A 48 6.90 8.34 -4.53
C ARG A 48 5.95 7.23 -4.09
N ALA A 49 5.08 7.55 -3.13
CA ALA A 49 3.99 6.69 -2.71
C ALA A 49 2.66 7.43 -2.69
N GLN A 50 1.61 6.82 -3.25
CA GLN A 50 0.27 7.40 -3.30
C GLN A 50 -0.78 6.39 -2.88
N ILE A 51 -1.80 6.87 -2.17
CA ILE A 51 -3.04 6.13 -1.98
C ILE A 51 -3.91 6.35 -3.22
N THR A 52 -4.47 5.28 -3.75
CA THR A 52 -5.33 5.30 -4.93
C THR A 52 -6.68 4.69 -4.64
N ASP A 53 -7.63 4.90 -5.54
CA ASP A 53 -8.82 4.06 -5.59
C ASP A 53 -8.52 2.69 -6.23
N LEU A 54 -9.57 1.86 -6.40
CA LEU A 54 -9.45 0.53 -7.00
C LEU A 54 -9.06 0.54 -8.48
N LEU A 55 -9.18 1.69 -9.15
CA LEU A 55 -8.81 1.91 -10.56
C LEU A 55 -7.43 2.60 -10.68
N GLU A 56 -6.62 2.59 -9.61
CA GLU A 56 -5.26 3.16 -9.59
C GLU A 56 -5.21 4.69 -9.75
N ARG A 57 -6.35 5.37 -9.60
CA ARG A 57 -6.42 6.83 -9.70
C ARG A 57 -5.94 7.46 -8.38
N PRO A 58 -4.98 8.38 -8.40
CA PRO A 58 -4.45 9.00 -7.17
C PRO A 58 -5.53 9.73 -6.38
N LEU A 59 -5.57 9.48 -5.07
CA LEU A 59 -6.43 10.19 -4.12
C LEU A 59 -5.60 11.21 -3.34
N HIS A 60 -4.53 10.75 -2.70
CA HIS A 60 -3.61 11.59 -1.94
C HIS A 60 -2.25 10.90 -1.77
N PRO A 61 -1.18 11.63 -1.39
CA PRO A 61 0.09 11.01 -1.02
C PRO A 61 -0.09 10.01 0.14
N ALA A 62 0.71 8.94 0.14
CA ALA A 62 0.80 8.08 1.32
C ALA A 62 1.65 8.76 2.41
N VAL A 63 1.31 8.50 3.67
CA VAL A 63 2.14 8.94 4.80
C VAL A 63 3.36 8.04 4.89
N THR A 64 4.54 8.64 5.03
CA THR A 64 5.83 7.93 5.07
C THR A 64 6.69 8.47 6.21
N ASP A 65 7.57 7.62 6.72
CA ASP A 65 8.67 7.99 7.61
C ASP A 65 9.91 7.13 7.29
N ASP A 66 10.96 7.25 8.11
CA ASP A 66 12.25 6.55 7.94
C ASP A 66 12.16 5.02 7.90
N ARG A 67 11.02 4.44 8.33
CA ARG A 67 10.81 2.98 8.39
C ARG A 67 9.84 2.48 7.32
N GLY A 68 9.26 3.34 6.49
CA GLY A 68 8.34 2.95 5.41
C GLY A 68 7.02 3.71 5.42
N LEU A 69 5.99 3.13 4.81
CA LEU A 69 4.67 3.76 4.69
C LEU A 69 3.82 3.43 5.92
N VAL A 70 3.19 4.46 6.50
CA VAL A 70 2.26 4.33 7.63
C VAL A 70 0.85 4.23 7.09
N LEU A 71 0.15 3.15 7.44
CA LEU A 71 -1.19 2.85 6.95
C LEU A 71 -2.16 2.70 8.11
N GLU A 72 -3.36 3.24 7.95
CA GLU A 72 -4.50 2.96 8.82
C GLU A 72 -5.63 2.38 7.96
N LEU A 73 -6.13 1.21 8.35
CA LEU A 73 -7.24 0.55 7.70
C LEU A 73 -8.44 0.51 8.65
N ARG A 74 -9.62 0.78 8.09
CA ARG A 74 -10.93 0.57 8.73
C ARG A 74 -11.35 -0.91 8.60
N PRO A 75 -12.35 -1.37 9.39
CA PRO A 75 -12.89 -2.72 9.27
C PRO A 75 -13.18 -3.12 7.82
N PHE A 76 -12.59 -4.24 7.38
CA PHE A 76 -12.75 -4.80 6.03
C PHE A 76 -12.40 -3.86 4.87
N GLN A 77 -11.58 -2.84 5.13
CA GLN A 77 -11.16 -1.91 4.10
C GLN A 77 -10.17 -2.57 3.15
N ILE A 78 -10.38 -2.33 1.86
CA ILE A 78 -9.35 -2.49 0.84
C ILE A 78 -8.64 -1.14 0.66
N LEU A 79 -7.31 -1.16 0.76
CA LEU A 79 -6.45 0.00 0.53
C LEU A 79 -5.51 -0.31 -0.63
N THR A 80 -5.44 0.59 -1.62
CA THR A 80 -4.53 0.44 -2.75
C THR A 80 -3.45 1.52 -2.66
N VAL A 81 -2.19 1.08 -2.73
CA VAL A 81 -1.00 1.92 -2.69
C VAL A 81 -0.29 1.78 -4.04
N ARG A 82 0.02 2.91 -4.67
CA ARG A 82 0.88 2.99 -5.86
C ARG A 82 2.26 3.49 -5.44
N LEU A 83 3.30 2.74 -5.79
CA LEU A 83 4.70 3.01 -5.48
C LEU A 83 5.46 3.26 -6.77
N THR A 84 6.16 4.38 -6.85
CA THR A 84 7.11 4.67 -7.93
C THR A 84 8.51 4.28 -7.47
N PRO A 85 9.13 3.24 -8.05
CA PRO A 85 10.50 2.86 -7.77
C PRO A 85 11.49 3.96 -8.17
N ALA A 86 12.67 3.98 -7.55
CA ALA A 86 13.78 4.85 -7.94
C ALA A 86 14.50 4.37 -9.21
#